data_AF-A0A7C3ZKI5-F1
#
_entry.id   AF-A0A7C3ZKI5-F1
#
_cell.length_a   1.000
_cell.length_b   1.000
_cell.length_c   1.000
_cell.angle_alpha   90.00
_cell.angle_beta   90.00
_cell.angle_gamma   90.00
#
_symmetry.space_group_name_H-M   'P 1'
#
loop_
_entity.id
_entity.type
_entity.pdbx_description
1 polymer ?
#
loop_
_entity_poly.entity_id
_entity_poly.type
_entity_poly.pdbx_seq_one_letter_code
_entity_poly.pdbx_strand_id
1 'polypeptide(L)' 'MTSITQLEEMFVSASVSQTISKDEWETLTGLSAAPLSLEEHRMIKRIIHGVRRGWVNIVD' A
#
# COMPACT_ATOMS: atom_id res chain seq x y z
N MET A 1 12.75 -8.77 3.28
CA MET A 1 11.48 -9.52 3.31
C MET A 1 10.53 -8.73 4.20
N THR A 2 9.55 -8.07 3.61
CA THR A 2 8.48 -7.38 4.33
C THR A 2 7.62 -8.45 4.99
N SER A 3 7.41 -8.40 6.30
CA SER A 3 6.52 -9.37 6.96
C SER A 3 5.07 -9.05 6.58
N ILE A 4 4.19 -10.07 6.60
CA ILE A 4 2.74 -9.91 6.34
C ILE A 4 2.17 -8.75 7.19
N THR A 5 2.61 -8.67 8.44
CA THR A 5 2.23 -7.64 9.42
C THR A 5 2.53 -6.22 8.93
N GLN A 6 3.64 -5.98 8.24
CA GLN A 6 3.97 -4.64 7.73
C GLN A 6 3.02 -4.17 6.62
N LEU A 7 2.61 -5.06 5.70
CA LEU A 7 1.69 -4.67 4.64
C LEU A 7 0.29 -4.37 5.19
N GLU A 8 -0.17 -5.17 6.15
CA GLU A 8 -1.43 -4.93 6.86
C GLU A 8 -1.42 -3.61 7.61
N GLU A 9 -0.33 -3.30 8.33
CA GLU A 9 -0.14 -2.02 9.02
C GLU A 9 -0.18 -0.83 8.05
N MET A 10 0.54 -0.91 6.92
CA MET A 10 0.48 0.13 5.88
C MET A 10 -0.92 0.28 5.31
N PHE A 11 -1.62 -0.83 5.07
CA PHE A 11 -2.99 -0.82 4.55
C PHE A 11 -3.97 -0.18 5.52
N VAL A 12 -3.90 -0.54 6.80
CA VAL A 12 -4.75 0.05 7.86
C VAL A 12 -4.43 1.53 8.01
N SER A 13 -3.15 1.89 8.10
CA SER A 13 -2.70 3.28 8.23
C SER A 13 -3.23 4.12 7.07
N ALA A 14 -2.95 3.74 5.82
CA ALA A 14 -3.38 4.49 4.65
C ALA A 14 -4.91 4.57 4.49
N SER A 15 -5.64 3.54 4.94
CA SER A 15 -7.10 3.55 4.91
C SER A 15 -7.71 4.53 5.93
N VAL A 16 -7.06 4.71 7.08
CA VAL A 16 -7.52 5.61 8.14
C VAL A 16 -7.04 7.04 7.91
N SER A 17 -5.76 7.23 7.60
CA SER A 17 -5.16 8.55 7.44
C SER A 17 -5.43 9.17 6.08
N GLN A 18 -5.79 8.36 5.08
CA GLN A 18 -5.85 8.79 3.67
C GLN A 18 -4.50 9.36 3.18
N THR A 19 -3.41 8.90 3.77
CA THR A 19 -2.05 9.27 3.39
C THR A 19 -1.14 8.05 3.33
N ILE A 20 -0.08 8.14 2.55
CA ILE A 20 1.00 7.16 2.52
C ILE A 20 2.33 7.88 2.30
N SER A 21 3.40 7.47 2.96
CA SER A 21 4.71 8.07 2.72
C SER A 21 5.25 7.69 1.34
N LYS A 22 6.21 8.47 0.84
CA LYS A 22 6.93 8.15 -0.41
C LYS A 22 7.61 6.78 -0.34
N ASP A 23 8.27 6.46 0.77
CA ASP A 23 8.99 5.19 0.95
C ASP A 23 8.03 3.98 0.94
N GLU A 24 6.88 4.09 1.61
CA GLU A 24 5.83 3.07 1.59
C GLU A 24 5.24 2.92 0.18
N TRP A 25 5.06 4.03 -0.55
CA TRP A 25 4.58 4.02 -1.93
C TRP A 25 5.54 3.31 -2.88
N GLU A 26 6.84 3.60 -2.79
CA GLU A 26 7.88 2.92 -3.57
C GLU A 26 7.92 1.42 -3.24
N THR A 27 7.81 1.08 -1.96
CA THR A 27 7.72 -0.31 -1.51
C THR A 27 6.51 -1.03 -2.11
N LEU A 28 5.31 -0.45 -2.03
CA LEU A 28 4.08 -1.04 -2.57
C LEU A 28 4.12 -1.22 -4.08
N THR A 29 4.65 -0.24 -4.81
CA THR A 29 4.75 -0.32 -6.27
C THR A 29 5.74 -1.40 -6.70
N GLY A 30 6.87 -1.55 -6.00
CA GLY A 30 7.80 -2.66 -6.21
C GLY A 30 7.18 -4.03 -5.88
N LEU A 31 6.37 -4.11 -4.83
CA LEU A 31 5.69 -5.35 -4.42
C LEU A 31 4.53 -5.74 -5.34
N SER A 32 3.99 -4.82 -6.15
CA SER A 32 2.84 -5.09 -7.01
C SER A 32 3.06 -6.18 -8.07
N ALA A 33 4.33 -6.49 -8.38
CA ALA A 33 4.74 -7.56 -9.30
C ALA A 33 5.34 -8.79 -8.58
N ALA A 34 5.39 -8.80 -7.24
CA ALA A 34 5.97 -9.88 -6.46
C ALA A 34 5.01 -11.08 -6.33
N PRO A 35 5.52 -12.31 -6.12
CA PRO A 35 4.69 -13.49 -5.88
C PRO A 35 4.08 -13.45 -4.45
N LEU A 36 3.03 -12.65 -4.29
CA LEU A 36 2.29 -12.47 -3.04
C LEU A 36 1.02 -13.33 -3.01
N SER A 37 0.46 -13.53 -1.82
CA SER A 37 -0.87 -14.09 -1.66
C SER A 37 -1.94 -13.21 -2.34
N LEU A 38 -3.13 -13.78 -2.56
CA LEU A 38 -4.25 -13.06 -3.15
C LEU A 38 -4.72 -11.88 -2.27
N GLU A 39 -4.64 -12.03 -0.95
CA GLU A 39 -5.05 -11.02 0.01
C GLU A 39 -4.10 -9.81 -0.02
N GLU A 40 -2.79 -10.07 0.04
CA GLU A 40 -1.77 -9.02 -0.08
C GLU A 40 -1.89 -8.25 -1.39
N HIS A 41 -2.08 -8.96 -2.51
CA HIS A 41 -2.34 -8.32 -3.81
C HIS A 41 -3.58 -7.41 -3.78
N ARG A 42 -4.65 -7.79 -3.07
CA ARG A 42 -5.86 -6.97 -2.95
C ARG A 42 -5.60 -5.73 -2.12
N MET A 43 -4.85 -5.83 -1.01
CA MET A 43 -4.48 -4.69 -0.18
C MET A 43 -3.67 -3.67 -1.00
N ILE A 44 -2.60 -4.13 -1.67
CA ILE A 44 -1.76 -3.27 -2.52
C ILE A 44 -2.60 -2.57 -3.60
N LYS A 45 -3.42 -3.33 -4.33
CA LYS A 45 -4.26 -2.77 -5.39
C LYS A 45 -5.24 -1.72 -4.88
N ARG A 46 -5.79 -1.87 -3.68
CA ARG A 46 -6.69 -0.88 -3.07
C ARG A 46 -5.97 0.42 -2.76
N ILE A 47 -4.77 0.35 -2.17
CA ILE A 47 -3.97 1.55 -1.89
C ILE A 47 -3.61 2.26 -3.20
N ILE A 48 -3.07 1.53 -4.18
CA ILE A 48 -2.73 2.07 -5.51
C ILE A 48 -3.94 2.71 -6.18
N HIS A 49 -5.10 2.07 -6.10
CA HIS A 49 -6.33 2.63 -6.63
C HIS A 49 -6.72 3.92 -5.90
N GLY A 50 -6.66 3.93 -4.56
CA GLY A 50 -6.91 5.12 -3.74
C GLY A 50 -6.02 6.30 -4.13
N VAL A 51 -4.72 6.06 -4.31
CA VAL A 51 -3.77 7.08 -4.77
C VAL A 51 -4.13 7.61 -6.16
N ARG A 52 -4.41 6.72 -7.13
CA ARG A 52 -4.79 7.12 -8.50
C ARG A 52 -6.10 7.92 -8.56
N ARG A 53 -6.99 7.73 -7.59
CA ARG A 53 -8.26 8.46 -7.48
C ARG A 53 -8.17 9.73 -6.63
N GLY A 54 -7.02 10.00 -6.01
CA GLY A 54 -6.83 11.12 -5.08
C GLY A 54 -7.50 10.92 -3.73
N TRP A 55 -7.84 9.68 -3.36
CA TRP A 55 -8.39 9.34 -2.04
C TRP A 55 -7.32 9.10 -0.99
N VAL A 56 -6.12 8.74 -1.43
CA VAL A 56 -4.94 8.57 -0.59
C VAL A 56 -3.86 9.49 -1.14
N ASN A 57 -3.34 10.39 -0.33
CA ASN A 57 -2.32 11.35 -0.73
C ASN A 57 -0.93 10.81 -0.41
N ILE A 58 0.01 10.94 -1.34
CA ILE A 58 1.41 10.65 -1.05
C ILE A 58 1.99 11.84 -0.30
N VAL A 59 2.59 11.58 0.87
CA VAL A 59 3.23 12.58 1.74
C VAL A 59 4.73 12.29 1.88
N ASP A 60 5.49 13.31 2.24
CA ASP A 60 6.93 13.21 2.53
C ASP A 60 7.20 12.50 3.86
#